data_AF-A0A9D2LVK5-F1
#
_entry.id   AF-A0A9D2LVK5-F1
#
_cell.length_a   1.000
_cell.length_b   1.000
_cell.length_c   1.000
_cell.angle_alpha   90.00
_cell.angle_beta   90.00
_cell.angle_gamma   90.00
#
_symmetry.space_group_name_H-M   'P 1'
#
loop_
_entity.id
_entity.type
_entity.pdbx_description
1 polymer ?
#
loop_
_entity_poly.entity_id
_entity_poly.type
_entity_poly.pdbx_seq_one_letter_code
_entity_poly.pdbx_strand_id
1 'polypeptide(L)'
;MANTTNFSVRMDSDIKKQCETLYNELGLNLTTAINVFLRQSLRAGGFPFEVRLEQPNKETIAAMLEAERIARDPSVKHYSDVEEALRELKK
;
A
#
# COMPACT_ATOMS: atom_id res chain seq x y z
N MET A 1 -26.03 4.83 23.95
CA MET A 1 -24.67 5.29 24.28
C MET A 1 -23.72 4.57 23.34
N ALA A 2 -22.72 5.26 22.77
CA ALA A 2 -21.74 4.58 21.93
C ALA A 2 -20.88 3.64 22.80
N ASN A 3 -20.79 2.36 22.45
CA ASN A 3 -19.89 1.43 23.12
C ASN A 3 -18.46 1.80 22.76
N THR A 4 -17.75 2.45 23.70
CA THR A 4 -16.35 2.83 23.55
C THR A 4 -15.46 1.78 24.20
N THR A 5 -14.34 1.46 23.56
CA THR A 5 -13.31 0.54 24.09
C THR A 5 -11.96 1.24 24.10
N ASN A 6 -11.14 0.95 25.11
CA ASN A 6 -9.80 1.50 25.20
C ASN A 6 -8.87 0.87 24.15
N PHE A 7 -8.07 1.71 23.50
CA PHE A 7 -7.08 1.31 22.50
C PHE A 7 -5.72 1.88 22.91
N SER A 8 -4.71 1.01 23.01
CA SER A 8 -3.35 1.40 23.41
C SER A 8 -2.36 0.94 22.34
N VAL A 9 -1.48 1.85 21.93
CA VAL A 9 -0.46 1.64 20.91
C VAL A 9 0.89 2.08 21.46
N ARG A 10 1.91 1.24 21.28
CA ARG A 10 3.29 1.64 21.54
C ARG A 10 3.82 2.40 20.34
N MET A 11 4.46 3.52 20.60
CA MET A 11 5.18 4.29 19.59
C MET A 11 6.46 4.86 20.20
N ASP A 12 7.40 5.18 19.32
CA ASP A 12 8.61 5.91 19.69
C ASP A 12 8.24 7.29 20.27
N SER A 13 8.96 7.71 21.30
CA SER A 13 8.63 8.96 22.02
C SER A 13 8.85 10.20 21.17
N ASP A 14 9.82 10.19 20.27
CA ASP A 14 10.14 11.34 19.43
C ASP A 14 9.15 11.43 18.27
N ILE A 15 8.77 10.29 17.67
CA ILE A 15 7.67 10.23 16.70
C ILE A 15 6.37 10.75 17.32
N LYS A 16 6.06 10.34 18.57
CA LYS A 16 4.88 10.83 19.28
C LYS A 16 4.85 12.35 19.35
N LYS A 17 5.94 12.96 19.82
CA LYS A 17 6.04 14.42 19.97
C LYS A 17 5.90 15.13 18.62
N GLN A 18 6.54 14.62 17.57
CA GLN A 18 6.44 15.18 16.23
C GLN A 18 4.99 15.15 15.71
N CYS A 19 4.29 14.02 15.87
CA CYS A 19 2.89 13.92 15.49
C CYS A 19 1.98 14.82 16.32
N GLU A 20 2.20 14.92 17.64
CA GLU A 20 1.43 15.81 18.50
C GLU A 20 1.59 17.28 18.07
N THR A 21 2.81 17.74 17.81
CA THR A 21 3.06 19.09 17.29
C THR A 21 2.34 19.32 15.95
N LEU A 22 2.52 18.41 14.99
CA LEU A 22 1.90 18.51 13.67
C LEU A 22 0.37 18.60 13.75
N TYR A 23 -0.26 17.70 14.50
CA TYR A 23 -1.72 17.71 14.59
C TYR A 23 -2.25 18.89 15.39
N ASN A 24 -1.52 19.36 16.41
CA ASN A 24 -1.89 20.55 17.16
C ASN A 24 -1.85 21.81 16.28
N GLU A 25 -0.89 21.94 15.37
CA GLU A 25 -0.85 23.02 14.36
C GLU A 25 -2.08 22.97 13.43
N LEU A 26 -2.62 21.78 13.18
CA LEU A 26 -3.87 21.56 12.44
C LEU A 26 -5.15 21.70 13.30
N GLY A 27 -5.02 22.02 14.59
CA GLY A 27 -6.15 22.13 15.52
C GLY A 27 -6.75 20.79 15.95
N LEU A 28 -5.99 19.70 15.85
CA LEU A 28 -6.41 18.33 16.17
C LEU A 28 -5.52 17.71 17.24
N ASN A 29 -6.10 16.92 18.14
CA ASN A 29 -5.31 16.06 19.02
C ASN A 29 -5.00 14.72 18.35
N LEU A 30 -3.94 14.05 18.81
CA LEU A 30 -3.47 12.77 18.27
C LEU A 30 -4.56 11.68 18.30
N THR A 31 -5.37 11.62 19.37
CA THR A 31 -6.49 10.67 19.49
C THR A 31 -7.53 10.87 18.39
N THR A 32 -7.83 12.11 18.04
CA THR A 32 -8.77 12.45 16.97
C THR A 32 -8.19 12.03 15.61
N ALA A 33 -6.91 12.34 15.37
CA ALA A 33 -6.22 11.93 14.15
C ALA A 33 -6.21 10.40 13.96
N ILE A 34 -5.93 9.62 15.02
CA ILE A 34 -5.99 8.16 14.98
C ILE A 34 -7.40 7.65 14.66
N ASN A 35 -8.43 8.24 15.27
CA ASN A 35 -9.82 7.86 14.96
C ASN A 35 -10.20 8.18 13.51
N VAL A 36 -9.75 9.31 12.97
CA VAL A 36 -9.94 9.66 11.56
C VAL A 36 -9.24 8.64 10.67
N PHE A 37 -7.96 8.32 10.95
CA PHE A 37 -7.21 7.31 10.22
C PHE A 37 -7.97 5.98 10.14
N LEU A 38 -8.39 5.42 11.29
CA LEU A 38 -9.11 4.15 11.33
C LEU A 38 -10.43 4.17 10.55
N ARG A 39 -11.18 5.27 10.62
CA ARG A 39 -12.43 5.43 9.85
C ARG A 39 -12.17 5.51 8.35
N GLN A 40 -11.10 6.21 7.94
CA GLN A 40 -10.73 6.27 6.53
C GLN A 40 -10.23 4.90 6.04
N SER A 41 -9.49 4.14 6.86
CA SER A 41 -9.05 2.79 6.50
C SER A 41 -10.23 1.86 6.22
N LEU A 42 -11.27 1.91 7.07
CA LEU A 42 -12.49 1.15 6.87
C LEU A 42 -13.22 1.55 5.59
N ARG A 43 -13.27 2.85 5.27
CA ARG A 43 -13.89 3.36 4.04
C ARG A 43 -13.12 2.94 2.78
N ALA A 44 -11.80 2.91 2.86
CA ALA A 44 -10.93 2.51 1.75
C ALA A 44 -10.83 0.99 1.56
N GLY A 45 -11.18 0.20 2.58
CA GLY A 45 -10.94 -1.25 2.60
C GLY A 45 -9.46 -1.62 2.75
N GLY A 46 -8.64 -0.73 3.30
CA GLY A 46 -7.18 -0.86 3.34
C GLY A 46 -6.53 0.33 4.02
N PHE A 47 -5.26 0.62 3.72
CA PHE A 47 -4.64 1.85 4.18
C PHE A 47 -5.29 3.08 3.50
N PRO A 48 -5.55 4.18 4.23
CA PRO A 48 -6.23 5.36 3.70
C PRO A 48 -5.28 6.29 2.92
N PHE A 49 -4.07 5.80 2.64
CA PHE A 49 -3.07 6.41 1.80
C PHE A 49 -2.35 5.30 1.05
N GLU A 50 -1.67 5.68 -0.02
CA GLU A 50 -0.95 4.72 -0.85
C GLU A 50 0.29 4.20 -0.11
N VAL A 51 0.34 2.90 0.13
CA VAL A 51 1.48 2.24 0.76
C VAL A 51 2.44 1.81 -0.35
N ARG A 52 3.37 2.70 -0.68
CA ARG A 52 4.43 2.42 -1.65
C ARG A 52 5.74 2.12 -0.93
N LEU A 53 6.45 1.11 -1.40
CA LEU A 53 7.88 1.02 -1.18
C LEU A 53 8.56 1.86 -2.28
N GLU A 54 9.55 2.68 -1.94
CA GLU A 54 10.32 3.46 -2.94
C GLU A 54 10.97 2.55 -4.00
N GLN A 55 11.23 1.29 -3.64
CA GLN A 55 11.64 0.23 -4.55
C GLN A 55 10.66 -0.93 -4.45
N PRO A 56 10.24 -1.53 -5.57
CA PRO A 56 9.44 -2.75 -5.55
C PRO A 56 10.12 -3.84 -4.71
N ASN A 57 9.33 -4.74 -4.14
CA ASN A 57 9.90 -5.84 -3.37
C ASN A 57 10.75 -6.75 -4.29
N LYS A 58 11.60 -7.60 -3.69
CA LYS A 58 12.52 -8.47 -4.45
C LYS A 58 11.81 -9.34 -5.49
N GLU A 59 10.60 -9.80 -5.17
CA GLU A 59 9.77 -10.61 -6.07
C GLU A 59 9.33 -9.82 -7.30
N THR A 60 8.86 -8.58 -7.11
CA THR A 60 8.46 -7.69 -8.21
C THR A 60 9.66 -7.32 -9.07
N ILE A 61 10.81 -7.02 -8.46
CA ILE A 61 12.06 -6.76 -9.20
C ILE A 61 12.46 -7.98 -10.05
N ALA A 62 12.40 -9.19 -9.47
CA ALA A 62 12.72 -10.42 -10.19
C ALA A 62 11.77 -10.66 -11.37
N ALA A 63 10.47 -10.45 -11.18
CA ALA A 63 9.46 -10.57 -12.23
C ALA A 63 9.70 -9.57 -13.37
N MET A 64 10.09 -8.33 -13.06
CA MET A 64 10.43 -7.31 -14.08
C MET A 64 11.67 -7.74 -14.90
N LEU A 65 12.73 -8.21 -14.24
CA LEU A 65 13.94 -8.70 -14.92
C LEU A 65 13.66 -9.94 -15.78
N GLU A 66 12.83 -10.85 -15.28
CA GLU A 66 12.40 -12.02 -16.03
C GLU A 66 11.57 -11.63 -17.27
N ALA A 67 10.63 -10.69 -17.11
CA ALA A 67 9.82 -10.18 -18.21
C ALA A 67 10.70 -9.54 -19.30
N GLU A 68 11.70 -8.74 -18.93
CA GLU A 68 12.67 -8.18 -19.88
C GLU A 68 13.48 -9.26 -20.60
N ARG A 69 13.90 -10.31 -19.88
CA ARG A 69 14.62 -11.45 -20.45
C ARG A 69 13.75 -12.17 -21.48
N ILE A 70 12.52 -12.52 -21.12
CA ILE A 70 11.56 -13.23 -21.98
C ILE A 70 11.18 -12.39 -23.20
N ALA A 71 11.02 -11.07 -23.04
CA ALA A 71 10.69 -10.18 -24.14
C ALA A 71 11.77 -10.16 -25.24
N ARG A 72 13.04 -10.44 -24.90
CA ARG A 72 14.17 -10.47 -25.85
C ARG A 72 14.59 -11.87 -26.27
N ASP A 73 14.04 -12.91 -25.64
CA ASP A 73 14.40 -14.30 -25.89
C ASP A 73 13.50 -14.88 -27.00
N PRO A 74 14.01 -15.05 -28.24
CA PRO A 74 13.22 -15.52 -29.37
C PRO A 74 12.74 -16.98 -29.22
N SER A 75 13.24 -17.71 -28.22
CA SER A 75 12.81 -19.08 -27.94
C SER A 75 11.54 -19.16 -27.08
N VAL A 76 11.14 -18.05 -26.45
CA VAL A 76 9.90 -17.99 -25.67
C VAL A 76 8.73 -17.65 -26.59
N LYS A 77 7.55 -18.17 -26.31
CA LYS A 77 6.34 -17.93 -27.11
C LYS A 77 5.92 -16.46 -26.99
N HIS A 78 6.02 -15.71 -28.08
CA HIS A 78 5.43 -14.37 -28.20
C HIS A 78 4.06 -14.43 -28.87
N TYR A 79 3.25 -13.43 -28.58
CA TYR A 79 1.93 -13.24 -29.17
C TYR A 79 1.93 -11.93 -29.95
N SER A 80 1.55 -11.98 -31.23
CA SER A 80 1.37 -10.78 -32.06
C SER A 80 -0.05 -10.19 -31.94
N ASP A 81 -0.98 -10.95 -31.37
CA ASP A 81 -2.37 -10.59 -31.16
C ASP A 81 -2.72 -10.62 -29.66
N VAL A 82 -3.41 -9.57 -29.21
CA VAL A 82 -3.76 -9.40 -27.79
C VAL A 82 -4.86 -10.39 -27.37
N GLU A 83 -5.80 -10.74 -28.26
CA GLU A 83 -6.83 -11.73 -27.91
C GLU A 83 -6.22 -13.12 -27.72
N GLU A 84 -5.27 -13.51 -28.57
CA GLU A 84 -4.54 -14.78 -28.43
C GLU A 84 -3.81 -14.85 -27.09
N ALA A 85 -3.10 -13.79 -26.70
CA ALA A 85 -2.41 -13.70 -25.42
C ALA A 85 -3.38 -13.86 -24.24
N LEU A 86 -4.53 -13.17 -24.28
CA LEU A 86 -5.54 -13.24 -23.22
C LEU A 86 -6.25 -14.60 -23.15
N ARG A 87 -6.42 -15.30 -24.28
CA ARG A 87 -6.99 -16.65 -24.30
C ARG A 87 -6.06 -17.66 -23.64
N GLU A 88 -4.75 -17.54 -23.86
CA GLU A 88 -3.75 -18.40 -23.22
C GLU A 88 -3.60 -18.11 -21.73
N LEU A 89 -3.71 -16.85 -21.31
CA LEU A 89 -3.66 -16.47 -19.89
C LEU A 89 -4.85 -17.01 -19.07
N LYS A 90 -6.00 -17.20 -19.70
CA LYS A 90 -7.24 -17.66 -19.06
C LYS A 90 -7.41 -19.19 -19.08
N LYS A 91 -6.49 -19.94 -19.70
CA LYS A 91 -6.46 -21.40 -19.64
C LYS A 91 -5.95 -21.86 -18.28
#